data_AF-A0AAE0CLA7-F1
#
_entry.id   AF-A0AAE0CLA7-F1
#
_cell.length_a   1.000
_cell.length_b   1.000
_cell.length_c   1.000
_cell.angle_alpha   90.00
_cell.angle_beta   90.00
_cell.angle_gamma   90.00
#
_symmetry.space_group_name_H-M   'P 1'
#
loop_
_entity.id
_entity.type
_entity.pdbx_description
1 polymer ?
#
loop_
_entity_poly.entity_id
_entity_poly.type
_entity_poly.pdbx_seq_one_letter_code
_entity_poly.pdbx_strand_id
1 'polypeptide(L)'
;MDFTSLCTDFYKRQTLIDSYSVPIMPVGHPSNWVVPSDTTERVVLNPISRRQAGRLRASRHISSLERTTTQNCRRYGQPVHNSRRCSNPFLINEGPSRVVPEEYRCKCSICHTVGHNGQTCPTRDSTVE
;
A
#
# COMPACT_ATOMS: atom_id res chain seq x y z
N MET A 1 40.31 -7.99 -9.69
CA MET A 1 40.84 -7.31 -8.49
C MET A 1 39.82 -7.48 -7.39
N ASP A 2 40.19 -8.17 -6.32
CA ASP A 2 39.32 -8.36 -5.16
C ASP A 2 39.50 -7.19 -4.20
N PHE A 3 38.50 -6.29 -4.18
CA PHE A 3 38.49 -5.10 -3.34
C PHE A 3 38.46 -5.43 -1.84
N THR A 4 38.13 -6.66 -1.46
CA THR A 4 38.11 -7.08 -0.05
C THR A 4 39.52 -7.28 0.52
N SER A 5 40.53 -7.52 -0.31
CA SER A 5 41.93 -7.68 0.12
C SER A 5 42.67 -6.36 0.35
N LEU A 6 42.12 -5.23 -0.08
CA LEU A 6 42.64 -3.89 0.19
C LEU A 6 42.26 -3.37 1.60
N CYS A 7 41.33 -4.07 2.25
CA CYS A 7 40.82 -3.69 3.55
C CYS A 7 41.69 -4.32 4.64
N THR A 8 42.34 -3.49 5.45
CA THR A 8 43.06 -3.99 6.63
C THR A 8 42.06 -4.69 7.56
N ASP A 9 42.55 -5.70 8.30
CA ASP A 9 41.69 -6.51 9.19
C ASP A 9 40.89 -5.67 10.18
N PHE A 10 41.40 -4.49 10.54
CA PHE A 10 40.75 -3.50 11.40
C PHE A 10 39.36 -3.07 10.91
N TYR A 11 39.17 -2.92 9.60
CA TYR A 11 37.90 -2.46 9.02
C TYR A 11 36.98 -3.61 8.56
N LYS A 12 37.34 -4.86 8.88
CA LYS A 12 36.44 -6.00 8.64
C LYS A 12 35.23 -5.89 9.58
N ARG A 13 34.07 -6.27 9.06
CA ARG A 13 32.80 -6.26 9.81
C ARG A 13 32.93 -6.96 11.15
N GLN A 14 33.61 -8.11 11.19
CA GLN A 14 33.77 -8.90 12.41
C GLN A 14 34.53 -8.11 13.47
N THR A 15 35.67 -7.54 13.12
CA THR A 15 36.50 -6.72 14.01
C THR A 15 35.73 -5.52 14.57
N LEU A 16 34.91 -4.86 13.74
CA LEU A 16 34.05 -3.77 14.19
C LEU A 16 33.01 -4.27 15.19
N ILE A 17 32.29 -5.35 14.89
CA ILE A 17 31.31 -5.93 15.82
C ILE A 17 31.97 -6.30 17.15
N ASP A 18 33.13 -6.95 17.10
CA ASP A 18 33.86 -7.39 18.29
C ASP A 18 34.31 -6.18 19.13
N SER A 19 34.76 -5.09 18.50
CA SER A 19 35.16 -3.87 19.20
C SER A 19 34.03 -3.17 19.96
N TYR A 20 32.79 -3.34 19.50
CA TYR A 20 31.58 -2.80 20.15
C TYR A 20 30.80 -3.85 20.96
N SER A 21 31.29 -5.09 21.05
CA SER A 21 30.60 -6.18 21.74
C SER A 21 30.58 -5.99 23.26
N VAL A 22 31.60 -5.33 23.82
CA VAL A 22 31.70 -5.04 25.24
C VAL A 22 31.04 -3.68 25.53
N PRO A 23 30.04 -3.62 26.43
CA PRO A 23 29.46 -2.34 26.82
C PRO A 23 30.49 -1.55 27.63
N ILE A 24 30.90 -0.39 27.11
CA ILE A 24 31.83 0.52 27.81
C ILE A 24 31.18 1.07 29.09
N MET A 25 29.85 1.20 29.09
CA MET A 25 29.04 1.63 30.23
C MET A 25 27.75 0.80 30.24
N PRO A 26 27.75 -0.42 30.83
CA PRO A 26 26.55 -1.21 30.92
C PRO A 26 25.53 -0.48 31.78
N VAL A 27 24.37 -0.16 31.21
CA VAL A 27 23.23 0.29 32.02
C VAL A 27 22.82 -0.92 32.87
N GLY A 28 22.79 -0.77 34.19
CA GLY A 28 22.45 -1.87 35.11
C GLY A 28 21.08 -2.47 34.82
N HIS A 29 20.78 -3.64 35.41
CA HIS A 29 19.46 -4.25 35.26
C HIS A 29 18.35 -3.26 35.70
N PRO A 30 17.24 -3.12 34.97
CA PRO A 30 16.13 -2.25 35.36
C PRO A 30 15.57 -2.46 36.77
N SER A 31 15.77 -3.64 37.37
CA SER A 31 15.41 -3.90 38.78
C SER A 31 16.22 -3.10 39.79
N ASN A 32 17.43 -2.68 39.42
CA ASN A 32 18.32 -1.88 40.26
C ASN A 32 18.13 -0.37 40.05
N TRP A 33 17.21 0.05 39.17
CA TRP A 33 17.01 1.47 38.87
C TRP A 33 16.14 2.10 39.95
N VAL A 34 16.70 3.09 40.65
CA VAL A 34 15.92 3.92 41.58
C VAL A 34 15.20 4.99 40.76
N VAL A 35 13.89 4.86 40.62
CA VAL A 35 13.04 5.83 39.91
C VAL A 35 12.53 6.87 40.91
N PRO A 36 12.87 8.16 40.76
CA PRO A 36 12.36 9.22 41.64
C PRO A 36 10.84 9.39 41.53
N SER A 37 10.19 9.81 42.62
CA SER A 37 8.72 10.01 42.67
C SER A 37 8.21 10.97 41.60
N ASP A 38 8.93 12.06 41.33
CA ASP A 38 8.61 13.01 40.26
C ASP A 38 8.54 12.35 38.87
N THR A 39 9.38 11.33 38.61
CA THR A 39 9.34 10.58 37.35
C THR A 39 8.15 9.62 37.30
N THR A 40 7.77 9.00 38.42
CA THR A 40 6.61 8.09 38.48
C THR A 40 5.27 8.83 38.36
N GLU A 41 5.19 10.06 38.84
CA GLU A 41 3.98 10.89 38.79
C GLU A 41 3.80 11.56 37.42
N ARG A 42 4.87 11.63 36.61
CA ARG A 42 4.85 12.27 35.30
C ARG A 42 4.09 11.41 34.28
N VAL A 43 2.87 11.82 33.97
CA VAL A 43 2.09 11.23 32.86
C VAL A 43 2.70 11.66 31.52
N VAL A 44 3.37 10.73 30.84
CA VAL A 44 3.86 10.94 29.47
C VAL A 44 2.74 10.60 28.49
N LEU A 45 2.11 11.63 27.92
CA LEU A 45 1.16 11.45 26.83
C LEU A 45 1.90 11.07 25.55
N ASN A 46 1.28 10.20 24.75
CA ASN A 46 1.78 9.90 23.42
C ASN A 46 1.94 11.19 22.61
N PRO A 47 3.00 11.31 21.79
CA PRO A 47 3.12 12.44 20.89
C PRO A 47 1.86 12.51 20.03
N ILE A 48 1.25 13.69 19.99
CA ILE A 48 0.07 13.90 19.16
C ILE A 48 0.55 13.80 17.71
N SER A 49 0.26 12.65 17.10
CA SER A 49 0.44 12.40 15.67
C SER A 49 -0.49 13.34 14.90
N ARG A 50 -0.02 14.55 14.62
CA ARG A 50 -0.61 15.40 13.60
C ARG A 50 0.13 15.09 12.32
N ARG A 51 -0.62 14.68 11.29
CA ARG A 51 -0.09 14.72 9.93
C ARG A 51 0.46 16.13 9.73
N GLN A 52 1.75 16.24 9.39
CA GLN A 52 2.32 17.53 9.01
C GLN A 52 1.36 18.17 8.03
N ALA A 53 1.03 19.46 8.24
CA ALA A 53 0.27 20.20 7.27
C ALA A 53 1.03 20.08 5.94
N GLY A 54 0.51 19.24 5.05
CA GLY A 54 1.10 19.09 3.73
C GLY A 54 1.11 20.46 3.09
N ARG A 55 2.07 20.70 2.21
CA ARG A 55 2.03 21.87 1.35
C ARG A 55 0.63 21.96 0.75
N LEU A 56 -0.13 23.01 1.07
CA LEU A 56 -1.34 23.32 0.33
C LEU A 56 -0.92 23.29 -1.14
N ARG A 57 -1.55 22.42 -1.93
CA ARG A 57 -1.32 22.41 -3.38
C ARG A 57 -1.73 23.80 -3.82
N ALA A 58 -0.76 24.70 -4.00
CA ALA A 58 -0.98 25.94 -4.70
C ALA A 58 -1.73 25.56 -5.96
N SER A 59 -2.86 26.23 -6.23
CA SER A 59 -3.60 25.99 -7.47
C SER A 59 -2.58 25.97 -8.60
N ARG A 60 -2.50 24.83 -9.30
CA ARG A 60 -1.55 24.66 -10.39
C ARG A 60 -1.78 25.82 -11.37
N HIS A 61 -0.70 26.50 -11.76
CA HIS A 61 -0.78 27.42 -12.89
C HIS A 61 -0.97 26.57 -14.14
N ILE A 62 -2.16 26.63 -14.73
CA ILE A 62 -2.51 25.88 -15.94
C ILE A 62 -1.72 26.50 -17.09
N SER A 63 -0.90 25.71 -17.79
CA SER A 63 -0.13 26.20 -18.93
C SER A 63 -1.06 26.47 -20.13
N SER A 64 -0.67 27.34 -21.06
CA SER A 64 -1.51 27.71 -22.22
C SER A 64 -1.91 26.53 -23.12
N LEU A 65 -1.24 25.38 -23.00
CA LEU A 65 -1.52 24.17 -23.78
C LEU A 65 -2.33 23.12 -22.99
N GLU A 66 -2.53 23.32 -21.70
CA GLU A 66 -3.37 22.44 -20.88
C GLU A 66 -4.85 22.77 -21.12
N ARG A 67 -5.57 21.82 -21.74
CA ARG A 67 -7.03 21.93 -21.88
C ARG A 67 -7.67 21.80 -20.51
N THR A 68 -8.52 22.76 -20.13
CA THR A 68 -9.45 22.62 -19.01
C THR A 68 -10.46 21.54 -19.37
N THR A 69 -10.17 20.28 -19.03
CA THR A 69 -11.16 19.20 -19.14
C THR A 69 -12.26 19.50 -18.13
N THR A 70 -13.35 20.11 -18.58
CA THR A 70 -14.60 20.12 -17.83
C THR A 70 -15.02 18.66 -17.69
N GLN A 71 -14.96 18.15 -16.46
CA GLN A 71 -15.36 16.78 -16.17
C GLN A 71 -16.86 16.68 -16.39
N ASN A 72 -17.26 16.21 -17.57
CA ASN A 72 -18.65 16.00 -17.89
C ASN A 72 -19.21 14.79 -17.13
N CYS A 73 -20.50 14.84 -16.84
CA CYS A 73 -21.19 13.72 -16.23
C CYS A 73 -21.25 12.57 -17.23
N ARG A 74 -20.55 11.45 -16.99
CA ARG A 74 -20.65 10.26 -17.87
C ARG A 74 -22.08 9.75 -18.06
N ARG A 75 -23.01 10.10 -17.16
CA ARG A 75 -24.43 9.72 -17.21
C ARG A 75 -25.26 10.58 -18.18
N TYR A 76 -24.92 11.86 -18.36
CA TYR A 76 -25.74 12.83 -19.14
C TYR A 76 -24.94 13.79 -20.03
N GLY A 77 -23.61 13.70 -20.07
CA GLY A 77 -22.72 14.57 -20.84
C GLY A 77 -22.60 16.02 -20.32
N GLN A 78 -23.29 16.40 -19.24
CA GLN A 78 -23.34 17.78 -18.77
C GLN A 78 -22.07 18.18 -17.99
N PRO A 79 -21.49 19.37 -18.22
CA PRO A 79 -20.20 19.80 -17.64
C PRO A 79 -20.25 20.23 -16.17
N VAL A 80 -21.46 20.26 -15.57
CA VAL A 80 -21.68 20.86 -14.24
C VAL A 80 -21.21 19.95 -13.10
N HIS A 81 -21.20 18.63 -13.31
CA HIS A 81 -20.86 17.67 -12.26
C HIS A 81 -20.31 16.36 -12.82
N ASN A 82 -19.56 15.64 -12.00
CA ASN A 82 -19.09 14.28 -12.30
C ASN A 82 -20.17 13.25 -11.95
N SER A 83 -20.10 12.04 -12.53
CA SER A 83 -21.11 10.98 -12.31
C SER A 83 -21.33 10.60 -10.85
N ARG A 84 -20.32 10.83 -9.98
CA ARG A 84 -20.39 10.58 -8.53
C ARG A 84 -21.22 11.60 -7.77
N ARG A 85 -21.35 12.84 -8.27
CA ARG A 85 -22.16 13.92 -7.68
C ARG A 85 -23.40 14.26 -8.52
N CYS A 86 -23.83 13.33 -9.37
CA CYS A 86 -25.01 13.50 -10.20
C CYS A 86 -26.27 13.29 -9.35
N SER A 87 -26.98 14.38 -9.04
CA SER A 87 -28.30 14.35 -8.39
C SER A 87 -29.43 13.91 -9.32
N ASN A 88 -29.17 13.78 -10.62
CA ASN A 88 -30.19 13.42 -11.60
C ASN A 88 -30.50 11.91 -11.47
N PRO A 89 -31.78 11.51 -11.28
CA PRO A 89 -32.16 10.13 -11.04
C PRO A 89 -31.74 9.25 -12.22
N PHE A 90 -31.38 7.99 -11.95
CA PHE A 90 -31.01 7.06 -13.01
C PHE A 90 -32.17 6.93 -14.00
N LEU A 91 -31.95 7.27 -15.27
CA LEU A 91 -32.71 6.65 -16.33
C LEU A 91 -32.27 5.19 -16.32
N ILE A 92 -33.14 4.29 -15.85
CA ILE A 92 -32.94 2.86 -16.03
C ILE A 92 -33.03 2.65 -17.54
N ASN A 93 -31.88 2.64 -18.19
CA ASN A 93 -31.81 2.08 -19.52
C ASN A 93 -31.98 0.58 -19.27
N GLU A 94 -33.15 0.04 -19.60
CA GLU A 94 -33.40 -1.39 -19.84
C GLU A 94 -32.47 -1.82 -21.00
N GLY A 95 -31.16 -1.84 -20.74
CA GLY A 95 -30.15 -2.29 -21.68
C GLY A 95 -30.36 -3.77 -21.93
N PRO A 96 -29.95 -4.30 -23.10
CA PRO A 96 -30.09 -5.70 -23.38
C PRO A 96 -29.46 -6.53 -22.26
N SER A 97 -30.20 -7.53 -21.79
CA SER A 97 -29.84 -8.40 -20.68
C SER A 97 -28.37 -8.80 -20.76
N ARG A 98 -27.60 -8.56 -19.68
CA ARG A 98 -26.17 -8.94 -19.59
C ARG A 98 -25.95 -10.45 -19.54
N VAL A 99 -26.97 -11.27 -19.82
CA VAL A 99 -26.85 -12.72 -19.89
C VAL A 99 -25.99 -13.03 -21.11
N VAL A 100 -24.71 -13.28 -20.86
CA VAL A 100 -23.77 -13.80 -21.87
C VAL A 100 -24.26 -15.20 -22.26
N PRO A 101 -24.53 -15.46 -23.56
CA PRO A 101 -24.96 -16.78 -24.01
C PRO A 101 -23.94 -17.85 -23.58
N GLU A 102 -24.41 -19.05 -23.26
CA GLU A 102 -23.60 -20.15 -22.71
C GLU A 102 -22.34 -20.44 -23.54
N GLU A 103 -22.48 -20.31 -24.86
CA GLU A 103 -21.43 -20.52 -25.86
C GLU A 103 -20.22 -19.59 -25.69
N TYR A 104 -20.43 -18.39 -25.15
CA TYR A 104 -19.39 -17.37 -24.95
C TYR A 104 -18.89 -17.31 -23.50
N ARG A 105 -19.34 -18.22 -22.62
CA ARG A 105 -18.84 -18.28 -21.24
C ARG A 105 -17.44 -18.89 -21.23
N CYS A 106 -16.51 -18.20 -20.58
CA CYS A 106 -15.16 -18.72 -20.40
C CYS A 106 -15.21 -20.05 -19.62
N LYS A 107 -14.68 -21.09 -20.25
CA LYS A 107 -14.55 -22.44 -19.68
C LYS A 107 -13.20 -22.56 -18.99
N CYS A 108 -13.15 -23.32 -17.90
CA CYS A 108 -11.91 -23.65 -17.22
C CYS A 108 -10.93 -24.35 -18.18
N SER A 109 -9.65 -24.01 -18.13
CA SER A 109 -8.62 -24.60 -18.99
C SER A 109 -8.26 -26.05 -18.64
N ILE A 110 -8.70 -26.54 -17.47
CA ILE A 110 -8.35 -27.88 -16.96
C ILE A 110 -9.55 -28.84 -17.09
N CYS A 111 -10.73 -28.45 -16.62
CA CYS A 111 -11.92 -29.31 -16.63
C CYS A 111 -13.02 -28.85 -17.62
N HIS A 112 -12.80 -27.75 -18.36
CA HIS A 112 -13.72 -27.22 -19.37
C HIS A 112 -15.14 -26.87 -18.91
N THR A 113 -15.39 -26.81 -17.59
CA THR A 113 -16.66 -26.33 -17.04
C THR A 113 -16.63 -24.81 -16.83
N VAL A 114 -17.81 -24.18 -16.91
CA VAL A 114 -17.98 -22.73 -16.69
C VAL A 114 -18.14 -22.44 -15.20
N GLY A 115 -17.83 -21.21 -14.78
CA GLY A 115 -18.05 -20.74 -13.41
C GLY A 115 -16.80 -20.68 -12.52
N HIS A 116 -15.68 -21.23 -12.97
CA HIS A 116 -14.39 -21.10 -12.31
C HIS A 116 -13.26 -20.98 -13.33
N ASN A 117 -12.11 -20.45 -12.89
CA ASN A 117 -10.92 -20.37 -13.74
C ASN A 117 -10.01 -21.58 -13.48
N GLY A 118 -9.00 -21.77 -14.33
CA GLY A 118 -8.01 -22.84 -14.15
C GLY A 118 -7.44 -22.87 -12.74
N GLN A 119 -7.20 -21.70 -12.13
CA GLN A 119 -6.57 -21.59 -10.82
C GLN A 119 -7.42 -22.11 -9.66
N THR A 120 -8.74 -21.99 -9.74
CA THR A 120 -9.67 -22.46 -8.70
C THR A 120 -10.30 -23.79 -9.08
N CYS A 121 -9.70 -24.53 -10.02
CA CYS A 121 -10.23 -25.80 -10.49
C CYS A 121 -10.04 -26.90 -9.44
N PRO A 122 -11.10 -27.63 -9.05
CA PRO A 122 -11.00 -28.71 -8.06
C PRO A 122 -10.08 -29.86 -8.47
N THR A 123 -9.86 -30.02 -9.77
CA THR A 123 -9.01 -31.08 -10.34
C THR A 123 -7.58 -30.61 -10.64
N ARG A 124 -7.18 -29.42 -10.15
CA ARG A 124 -5.83 -28.87 -10.40
C ARG A 124 -4.71 -29.76 -9.85
N ASP A 125 -4.93 -30.36 -8.68
CA ASP A 125 -3.91 -31.09 -7.94
C ASP A 125 -3.97 -32.61 -8.18
N SER A 126 -4.88 -33.06 -9.05
CA SER A 126 -5.06 -34.47 -9.43
C SER A 126 -3.99 -34.99 -10.41
N THR A 127 -3.07 -34.13 -10.86
CA THR A 127 -1.98 -34.48 -11.79
C THR A 127 -0.66 -34.77 -11.06
N VAL A 128 -0.71 -35.46 -9.92
CA VAL A 128 0.48 -36.04 -9.27
C VAL A 128 0.26 -37.55 -9.13
N GLU A 129 0.40 -38.25 -10.26
CA GLU A 129 0.87 -39.66 -10.34
C GLU A 129 1.80 -39.78 -11.56
#